data_AF-A0AAJ2GS02-F1
#
_entry.id   AF-A0AAJ2GS02-F1
#
_cell.length_a   1.000
_cell.length_b   1.000
_cell.length_c   1.000
_cell.angle_alpha   90.00
_cell.angle_beta   90.00
_cell.angle_gamma   90.00
#
_symmetry.space_group_name_H-M   'P 1'
#
loop_
_entity.id
_entity.type
_entity.pdbx_description
1 polymer ?
#
loop_
_entity_poly.entity_id
_entity_poly.type
_entity_poly.pdbx_seq_one_letter_code
_entity_poly.pdbx_strand_id
1 'polypeptide(L)'
;MSVEILEKYTYTWPPFEPKENLHWENSRPDSYVRNLRESPEDLQIDSRWPAFFPCSISFATTGDGSETAVEKVVGASIVNRFPYVIALSFCVSELSKRHYARNRFIEILERNGTAAIQFFELGQNVDTILKTIQDMPDERIDERIGATGLPTRRAKTSEAPIFNDAYMVYEARLVSASKDFSGAPIYEETYTEFGSHRIYFLEIQAIQLREDIARGASSIHWRALPRWQPRKPDHVLRSVNWDANKDGYRKGYTPNYVFPSPNTVAFEHDYVENGMAVVRLPTTAEGQVEFDNDRARWPCFFPSSAGLITSWGKDNVPNLMPCGSTTVLVRSPLCIGIFVSYADVNERYSRRATLRALDDTGRFACGVPFDNDKIVEAIKYAGNISIDKDINKIHNSGLEYEEDEWAPILTDVPVTFMCKVVQTLRLGTHIMYLGEVVSIRIRDDVTKENPLSWWPFPDVRKAGDHVLD
;
A
#
# COMPACT_ATOMS: atom_id res chain seq x y z
N MET A 1 -14.48 13.84 -14.62
CA MET A 1 -14.02 14.73 -13.52
C MET A 1 -13.20 15.88 -14.11
N SER A 2 -13.32 17.12 -13.64
CA SER A 2 -12.48 18.22 -14.14
C SER A 2 -11.04 18.09 -13.63
N VAL A 3 -10.07 18.58 -14.40
CA VAL A 3 -8.64 18.63 -14.01
C VAL A 3 -8.46 19.31 -12.66
N GLU A 4 -9.24 20.37 -12.39
CA GLU A 4 -9.23 21.13 -11.13
C GLU A 4 -9.52 20.28 -9.88
N ILE A 5 -10.43 19.29 -9.98
CA ILE A 5 -10.72 18.40 -8.84
C ILE A 5 -9.53 17.48 -8.58
N LEU A 6 -8.95 16.88 -9.62
CA LEU A 6 -7.80 15.99 -9.46
C LEU A 6 -6.57 16.74 -8.92
N GLU A 7 -6.36 17.98 -9.36
CA GLU A 7 -5.29 18.86 -8.84
C GLU A 7 -5.45 19.12 -7.34
N LYS A 8 -6.67 19.38 -6.85
CA LYS A 8 -6.95 19.60 -5.42
C LYS A 8 -6.52 18.43 -4.53
N TYR A 9 -6.67 17.18 -5.02
CA TYR A 9 -6.31 15.98 -4.28
C TYR A 9 -4.93 15.43 -4.64
N THR A 10 -4.17 16.14 -5.48
CA THR A 10 -2.81 15.74 -5.85
C THR A 10 -1.86 15.99 -4.69
N TYR A 11 -1.18 14.94 -4.25
CA TYR A 11 -0.07 15.05 -3.32
C TYR A 11 1.22 15.28 -4.09
N THR A 12 1.98 16.31 -3.72
CA THR A 12 3.29 16.63 -4.30
C THR A 12 4.39 16.62 -3.24
N TRP A 13 5.56 16.08 -3.58
CA TRP A 13 6.73 16.07 -2.70
C TRP A 13 8.04 16.12 -3.51
N PRO A 14 9.06 16.85 -3.06
CA PRO A 14 9.15 17.59 -1.80
C PRO A 14 8.48 18.97 -1.87
N PRO A 15 8.00 19.52 -0.74
CA PRO A 15 7.50 20.90 -0.66
C PRO A 15 8.62 21.93 -0.44
N PHE A 16 9.89 21.51 -0.49
CA PHE A 16 11.07 22.31 -0.18
C PHE A 16 12.20 21.95 -1.15
N GLU A 17 13.21 22.82 -1.22
CA GLU A 17 14.45 22.57 -1.94
C GLU A 17 15.42 21.75 -1.05
N PRO A 18 15.81 20.51 -1.43
CA PRO A 18 16.65 19.67 -0.56
C PRO A 18 17.97 20.33 -0.17
N LYS A 19 18.61 21.06 -1.10
CA LYS A 19 19.86 21.82 -0.87
C LYS A 19 19.75 22.89 0.23
N GLU A 20 18.54 23.37 0.52
CA GLU A 20 18.27 24.42 1.51
C GLU A 20 17.83 23.82 2.86
N ASN A 21 17.64 22.50 2.93
CA ASN A 21 17.16 21.80 4.12
C ASN A 21 18.33 21.13 4.85
N LEU A 22 18.58 21.56 6.09
CA LEU A 22 19.72 21.12 6.91
C LEU A 22 19.73 19.62 7.24
N HIS A 23 18.61 18.90 7.06
CA HIS A 23 18.56 17.45 7.27
C HIS A 23 19.05 16.63 6.06
N TRP A 24 19.28 17.26 4.91
CA TRP A 24 19.70 16.60 3.68
C TRP A 24 21.15 16.95 3.36
N GLU A 25 21.99 15.91 3.27
CA GLU A 25 23.41 16.04 2.97
C GLU A 25 23.67 15.62 1.52
N ASN A 26 24.45 16.41 0.80
CA ASN A 26 24.96 16.03 -0.53
C ASN A 26 26.24 15.20 -0.37
N SER A 27 26.10 13.96 0.10
CA SER A 27 27.21 13.05 0.38
C SER A 27 27.57 12.14 -0.80
N ARG A 28 26.80 12.16 -1.89
CA ARG A 28 27.02 11.38 -3.11
C ARG A 28 26.78 12.25 -4.34
N PRO A 29 27.52 12.05 -5.45
CA PRO A 29 27.18 12.66 -6.72
C PRO A 29 25.69 12.42 -7.05
N ASP A 30 25.01 13.46 -7.53
CA ASP A 30 23.65 13.35 -8.06
C ASP A 30 22.55 12.93 -7.07
N SER A 31 22.78 13.02 -5.76
CA SER A 31 21.77 12.69 -4.74
C SER A 31 21.94 13.41 -3.42
N TYR A 32 20.84 13.47 -2.66
CA TYR A 32 20.83 13.90 -1.27
C TYR A 32 20.50 12.73 -0.35
N VAL A 33 21.14 12.66 0.80
CA VAL A 33 20.91 11.62 1.81
C VAL A 33 20.47 12.27 3.12
N ARG A 34 19.44 11.69 3.74
CA ARG A 34 19.00 12.04 5.10
C ARG A 34 19.10 10.80 5.98
N ASN A 35 19.90 10.87 7.04
CA ASN A 35 19.89 9.85 8.10
C ASN A 35 18.67 10.07 9.00
N LEU A 36 17.92 9.02 9.31
CA LEU A 36 16.74 9.13 10.17
C LEU A 36 17.11 8.87 11.64
N ARG A 37 17.39 9.97 12.35
CA ARG A 37 17.58 10.02 13.81
C ARG A 37 16.77 11.21 14.36
N GLU A 38 15.45 11.15 14.19
CA GLU A 38 14.55 12.24 14.61
C GLU A 38 14.31 12.15 16.13
N SER A 39 14.50 13.26 16.84
CA SER A 39 14.14 13.33 18.26
C SER A 39 12.63 13.57 18.45
N PRO A 40 12.09 13.36 19.66
CA PRO A 40 10.72 13.76 19.97
C PRO A 40 10.43 15.24 19.67
N GLU A 41 11.39 16.14 19.90
CA GLU A 41 11.28 17.57 19.59
C GLU A 41 11.20 17.81 18.08
N ASP A 42 12.01 17.13 17.27
CA ASP A 42 11.94 17.21 15.80
C ASP A 42 10.54 16.80 15.31
N LEU A 43 9.99 15.70 15.86
CA LEU A 43 8.68 15.18 15.50
C LEU A 43 7.53 16.10 15.94
N GLN A 44 7.65 16.76 17.10
CA GLN A 44 6.68 17.77 17.54
C GLN A 44 6.64 18.97 16.59
N ILE A 45 7.79 19.38 16.05
CA ILE A 45 7.91 20.46 15.06
C ILE A 45 7.33 20.01 13.71
N ASP A 46 7.75 18.86 13.19
CA ASP A 46 7.24 18.33 11.92
C ASP A 46 7.22 16.80 11.84
N SER A 47 6.06 16.23 12.13
CA SER A 47 5.81 14.80 11.98
C SER A 47 5.42 14.36 10.56
N ARG A 48 5.56 15.19 9.51
CA ARG A 48 5.38 14.71 8.11
C ARG A 48 6.33 13.56 7.82
N TRP A 49 5.98 12.74 6.84
CA TRP A 49 6.92 11.76 6.32
C TRP A 49 8.12 12.49 5.69
N PRO A 50 9.35 12.08 6.03
CA PRO A 50 10.55 12.75 5.57
C PRO A 50 10.78 12.59 4.07
N ALA A 51 10.21 11.55 3.44
CA ALA A 51 10.15 11.39 1.99
C ALA A 51 8.86 10.72 1.53
N PHE A 52 8.58 10.82 0.23
CA PHE A 52 7.36 10.29 -0.37
C PHE A 52 7.41 8.77 -0.54
N PHE A 53 6.33 8.10 -0.17
CA PHE A 53 5.98 6.74 -0.61
C PHE A 53 4.47 6.74 -0.94
N PRO A 54 4.03 6.11 -2.04
CA PRO A 54 2.60 6.08 -2.38
C PRO A 54 1.83 5.28 -1.33
N CYS A 55 0.89 5.93 -0.63
CA CYS A 55 -0.01 5.32 0.35
C CYS A 55 -1.42 5.87 0.19
N SER A 56 -2.36 5.00 -0.18
CA SER A 56 -3.75 5.35 -0.42
C SER A 56 -4.45 5.84 0.85
N ILE A 57 -5.55 6.57 0.66
CA ILE A 57 -6.41 6.98 1.77
C ILE A 57 -7.73 6.22 1.71
N SER A 58 -8.15 5.72 2.86
CA SER A 58 -9.46 5.12 3.12
C SER A 58 -10.01 5.62 4.45
N PHE A 59 -11.29 5.38 4.70
CA PHE A 59 -11.90 5.62 6.00
C PHE A 59 -12.26 4.29 6.65
N ALA A 60 -11.82 4.09 7.90
CA ALA A 60 -12.20 2.94 8.68
C ALA A 60 -13.29 3.34 9.67
N THR A 61 -14.36 2.56 9.75
CA THR A 61 -15.38 2.68 10.78
C THR A 61 -15.47 1.42 11.62
N THR A 62 -15.82 1.59 12.88
CA THR A 62 -16.08 0.49 13.83
C THR A 62 -17.18 0.91 14.80
N GLY A 63 -17.85 -0.05 15.44
CA GLY A 63 -18.94 0.23 16.38
C GLY A 63 -19.83 -0.98 16.68
N ASP A 64 -20.70 -0.81 17.67
CA ASP A 64 -21.70 -1.78 18.13
C ASP A 64 -23.15 -1.27 17.97
N GLY A 65 -23.33 -0.16 17.25
CA GLY A 65 -24.60 0.53 17.07
C GLY A 65 -24.98 1.49 18.20
N SER A 66 -24.34 1.39 19.38
CA SER A 66 -24.47 2.37 20.46
C SER A 66 -23.32 3.39 20.44
N GLU A 67 -22.10 2.92 20.22
CA GLU A 67 -20.91 3.73 19.99
C GLU A 67 -20.39 3.45 18.59
N THR A 68 -19.95 4.49 17.90
CA THR A 68 -19.40 4.38 16.56
C THR A 68 -18.13 5.19 16.45
N ALA A 69 -17.28 4.86 15.49
CA ALA A 69 -16.07 5.62 15.26
C ALA A 69 -15.76 5.69 13.77
N VAL A 70 -15.15 6.79 13.34
CA VAL A 70 -14.57 6.94 12.02
C VAL A 70 -13.18 7.54 12.13
N GLU A 71 -12.23 6.97 11.39
CA GLU A 71 -10.87 7.46 11.33
C GLU A 71 -10.31 7.35 9.91
N LYS A 72 -9.43 8.29 9.55
CA LYS A 72 -8.70 8.27 8.29
C LYS A 72 -7.54 7.31 8.40
N VAL A 73 -7.47 6.34 7.51
CA VAL A 73 -6.35 5.41 7.40
C VAL A 73 -5.53 5.76 6.17
N VAL A 74 -4.23 5.93 6.36
CA VAL A 74 -3.25 6.12 5.28
C VAL A 74 -2.50 4.80 5.12
N GLY A 75 -2.49 4.24 3.91
CA GLY A 75 -1.75 3.02 3.61
C GLY A 75 -2.44 1.72 4.02
N ALA A 76 -3.77 1.72 4.17
CA ALA A 76 -4.55 0.48 4.35
C ALA A 76 -4.25 -0.47 3.18
N SER A 77 -3.62 -1.61 3.49
CA SER A 77 -3.00 -2.46 2.46
C SER A 77 -3.33 -3.91 2.68
N ILE A 78 -3.55 -4.64 1.58
CA ILE A 78 -3.64 -6.09 1.62
C ILE A 78 -2.25 -6.67 1.87
N VAL A 79 -2.11 -7.34 3.00
CA VAL A 79 -0.85 -7.86 3.52
C VAL A 79 -0.74 -9.37 3.41
N ASN A 80 -1.86 -10.05 3.20
CA ASN A 80 -1.90 -11.47 2.93
C ASN A 80 -3.08 -11.86 2.03
N ARG A 81 -2.92 -12.96 1.29
CA ARG A 81 -3.91 -13.45 0.33
C ARG A 81 -4.78 -14.57 0.88
N PHE A 82 -4.17 -15.51 1.59
CA PHE A 82 -4.86 -16.68 2.15
C PHE A 82 -4.45 -16.85 3.62
N PRO A 83 -5.28 -16.42 4.60
CA PRO A 83 -6.54 -15.69 4.42
C PRO A 83 -6.38 -14.26 3.88
N TYR A 84 -7.44 -13.70 3.30
CA TYR A 84 -7.40 -12.37 2.70
C TYR A 84 -7.43 -11.29 3.80
N VAL A 85 -6.28 -10.68 4.07
CA VAL A 85 -6.07 -9.83 5.25
C VAL A 85 -5.56 -8.46 4.87
N ILE A 86 -6.19 -7.44 5.46
CA ILE A 86 -5.79 -6.04 5.39
C ILE A 86 -5.08 -5.63 6.69
N ALA A 87 -4.03 -4.83 6.59
CA ALA A 87 -3.41 -4.19 7.75
C ALA A 87 -3.87 -2.74 7.89
N LEU A 88 -4.19 -2.34 9.12
CA LEU A 88 -4.50 -0.96 9.50
C LEU A 88 -3.55 -0.54 10.61
N SER A 89 -2.84 0.58 10.41
CA SER A 89 -1.90 1.10 11.40
C SER A 89 -2.45 2.36 12.05
N PHE A 90 -2.42 2.39 13.38
CA PHE A 90 -2.89 3.51 14.18
C PHE A 90 -1.80 3.96 15.15
N CYS A 91 -1.59 5.27 15.21
CA CYS A 91 -0.66 5.84 16.17
C CYS A 91 -1.22 5.70 17.59
N VAL A 92 -0.40 5.22 18.51
CA VAL A 92 -0.70 5.05 19.95
C VAL A 92 0.09 6.04 20.82
N SER A 93 0.81 6.96 20.18
CA SER A 93 1.65 7.96 20.85
C SER A 93 1.36 9.36 20.32
N GLU A 94 1.40 10.35 21.20
CA GLU A 94 1.27 11.76 20.79
C GLU A 94 2.62 12.25 20.23
N LEU A 95 2.78 12.24 18.90
CA LEU A 95 4.01 12.71 18.25
C LEU A 95 3.95 14.21 17.95
N SER A 96 2.78 14.72 17.61
CA SER A 96 2.50 16.13 17.30
C SER A 96 0.99 16.30 17.12
N LYS A 97 0.51 17.54 17.03
CA LYS A 97 -0.90 17.83 16.67
C LYS A 97 -1.39 17.16 15.37
N ARG A 98 -0.49 16.83 14.44
CA ARG A 98 -0.82 16.12 13.18
C ARG A 98 -0.86 14.60 13.34
N HIS A 99 -0.06 14.05 14.25
CA HIS A 99 0.07 12.63 14.54
C HIS A 99 -0.28 12.38 16.00
N TYR A 100 -1.59 12.39 16.27
CA TYR A 100 -2.17 12.14 17.59
C TYR A 100 -2.43 10.65 17.82
N ALA A 101 -2.55 10.26 19.08
CA ALA A 101 -2.91 8.89 19.47
C ALA A 101 -4.41 8.61 19.23
N ARG A 102 -4.75 7.51 18.56
CA ARG A 102 -6.15 7.11 18.26
C ARG A 102 -6.72 6.14 19.29
N ASN A 103 -6.61 6.49 20.57
CA ASN A 103 -6.90 5.59 21.68
C ASN A 103 -8.37 5.14 21.72
N ARG A 104 -9.34 6.04 21.54
CA ARG A 104 -10.78 5.71 21.52
C ARG A 104 -11.14 4.92 20.27
N PHE A 105 -10.62 5.26 19.10
CA PHE A 105 -10.82 4.42 17.91
C PHE A 105 -10.36 2.98 18.16
N ILE A 106 -9.14 2.84 18.71
CA ILE A 106 -8.54 1.54 19.05
C ILE A 106 -9.40 0.77 20.07
N GLU A 107 -9.84 1.43 21.14
CA GLU A 107 -10.67 0.80 22.16
C GLU A 107 -11.98 0.25 21.58
N ILE A 108 -12.66 1.02 20.73
CA ILE A 108 -13.90 0.60 20.07
C ILE A 108 -13.61 -0.54 19.09
N LEU A 109 -12.50 -0.48 18.34
CA LEU A 109 -12.08 -1.54 17.42
C LEU A 109 -11.80 -2.85 18.16
N GLU A 110 -11.04 -2.80 19.24
CA GLU A 110 -10.67 -3.98 20.03
C GLU A 110 -11.88 -4.60 20.74
N ARG A 111 -12.79 -3.77 21.26
CA ARG A 111 -14.03 -4.23 21.90
C ARG A 111 -14.94 -4.95 20.93
N ASN A 112 -15.09 -4.42 19.71
CA ASN A 112 -16.05 -4.93 18.73
C ASN A 112 -15.44 -5.97 17.77
N GLY A 113 -14.12 -5.99 17.66
CA GLY A 113 -13.35 -6.88 16.80
C GLY A 113 -13.64 -6.75 15.31
N THR A 114 -14.33 -5.69 14.86
CA THR A 114 -14.75 -5.52 13.46
C THR A 114 -14.58 -4.09 12.98
N ALA A 115 -14.33 -3.94 11.68
CA ALA A 115 -14.26 -2.64 11.02
C ALA A 115 -14.78 -2.74 9.57
N ALA A 116 -15.29 -1.61 9.06
CA ALA A 116 -15.56 -1.43 7.64
C ALA A 116 -14.56 -0.41 7.05
N ILE A 117 -13.80 -0.83 6.05
CA ILE A 117 -12.81 -0.01 5.33
C ILE A 117 -13.46 0.47 4.04
N GLN A 118 -13.61 1.78 3.91
CA GLN A 118 -14.48 2.42 2.92
C GLN A 118 -13.69 3.31 1.97
N PHE A 119 -14.03 3.23 0.69
CA PHE A 119 -13.44 4.01 -0.39
C PHE A 119 -14.52 4.88 -1.06
N PHE A 120 -14.13 6.10 -1.41
CA PHE A 120 -15.03 7.15 -1.87
C PHE A 120 -14.53 7.80 -3.15
N GLU A 121 -15.47 8.29 -3.95
CA GLU A 121 -15.15 9.19 -5.04
C GLU A 121 -14.64 10.52 -4.48
N LEU A 122 -13.75 11.17 -5.22
CA LEU A 122 -13.28 12.51 -4.89
C LEU A 122 -14.44 13.50 -4.92
N GLY A 123 -14.53 14.34 -3.88
CA GLY A 123 -15.54 15.40 -3.81
C GLY A 123 -15.91 15.80 -2.39
N GLN A 124 -17.04 16.51 -2.29
CA GLN A 124 -17.50 17.15 -1.06
C GLN A 124 -17.66 16.19 0.12
N ASN A 125 -18.08 14.94 -0.12
CA ASN A 125 -18.27 13.97 0.96
C ASN A 125 -16.94 13.58 1.61
N VAL A 126 -15.88 13.36 0.81
CA VAL A 126 -14.52 13.11 1.30
C VAL A 126 -14.02 14.31 2.09
N ASP A 127 -14.23 15.52 1.57
CA ASP A 127 -13.84 16.75 2.27
C ASP A 127 -14.54 16.89 3.63
N THR A 128 -15.85 16.60 3.68
CA THR A 128 -16.64 16.64 4.90
C THR A 128 -16.09 15.66 5.93
N ILE A 129 -15.86 14.40 5.56
CA ILE A 129 -15.33 13.38 6.50
C ILE A 129 -13.94 13.78 7.00
N LEU A 130 -13.03 14.20 6.10
CA LEU A 130 -11.68 14.64 6.48
C LEU A 130 -11.71 15.85 7.41
N LYS A 131 -12.56 16.85 7.11
CA LYS A 131 -12.73 18.03 7.94
C LYS A 131 -13.26 17.67 9.32
N THR A 132 -14.26 16.81 9.40
CA THR A 132 -14.81 16.35 10.68
C THR A 132 -13.75 15.63 11.52
N ILE A 133 -12.95 14.74 10.93
CA ILE A 133 -11.84 14.07 11.63
C ILE A 133 -10.79 15.08 12.10
N GLN A 134 -10.49 16.09 11.29
CA GLN A 134 -9.50 17.13 11.64
C GLN A 134 -9.98 18.06 12.76
N ASP A 135 -11.27 18.42 12.75
CA ASP A 135 -11.84 19.40 13.69
C ASP A 135 -12.26 18.77 15.02
N MET A 136 -12.55 17.47 15.04
CA MET A 136 -13.04 16.76 16.21
C MET A 136 -11.99 15.76 16.72
N PRO A 137 -11.51 15.92 17.96
CA PRO A 137 -10.46 15.07 18.50
C PRO A 137 -10.99 13.65 18.80
N ASP A 138 -10.07 12.73 19.07
CA ASP A 138 -10.35 11.29 19.27
C ASP A 138 -11.28 11.04 20.48
N GLU A 139 -11.26 11.90 21.50
CA GLU A 139 -12.15 11.80 22.66
C GLU A 139 -13.63 12.01 22.34
N ARG A 140 -13.94 12.59 21.17
CA ARG A 140 -15.31 12.83 20.67
C ARG A 140 -15.59 12.03 19.39
N ILE A 141 -14.96 10.86 19.27
CA ILE A 141 -15.01 10.06 18.03
C ILE A 141 -16.41 9.51 17.71
N ASP A 142 -17.21 9.28 18.75
CA ASP A 142 -18.61 8.84 18.70
C ASP A 142 -19.54 9.87 18.04
N GLU A 143 -19.22 11.14 18.18
CA GLU A 143 -19.95 12.23 17.53
C GLU A 143 -19.56 12.42 16.06
N ARG A 144 -18.37 11.95 15.62
CA ARG A 144 -17.82 12.28 14.29
C ARG A 144 -18.73 11.86 13.16
N ILE A 145 -19.27 10.64 13.17
CA ILE A 145 -20.13 10.16 12.08
C ILE A 145 -21.38 11.03 11.96
N GLY A 146 -22.05 11.31 13.08
CA GLY A 146 -23.23 12.18 13.10
C GLY A 146 -22.91 13.61 12.65
N ALA A 147 -21.76 14.15 13.05
CA ALA A 147 -21.31 15.48 12.68
C ALA A 147 -21.00 15.65 11.18
N THR A 148 -20.77 14.56 10.44
CA THR A 148 -20.65 14.64 8.97
C THR A 148 -21.97 14.99 8.29
N GLY A 149 -23.11 14.67 8.92
CA GLY A 149 -24.44 14.75 8.30
C GLY A 149 -24.67 13.77 7.14
N LEU A 150 -23.70 12.89 6.84
CA LEU A 150 -23.80 11.92 5.76
C LEU A 150 -24.60 10.69 6.22
N PRO A 151 -25.51 10.15 5.38
CA PRO A 151 -26.30 9.00 5.75
C PRO A 151 -25.45 7.72 5.80
N THR A 152 -25.73 6.88 6.79
CA THR A 152 -25.07 5.58 6.98
C THR A 152 -26.07 4.43 7.00
N ARG A 153 -25.59 3.24 6.66
CA ARG A 153 -26.26 1.94 6.84
C ARG A 153 -25.38 1.02 7.68
N ARG A 154 -25.95 -0.07 8.18
CA ARG A 154 -25.20 -1.12 8.87
C ARG A 154 -24.43 -2.00 7.88
N ALA A 155 -23.25 -2.44 8.28
CA ALA A 155 -22.51 -3.53 7.63
C ALA A 155 -23.32 -4.85 7.59
N LYS A 156 -22.90 -5.78 6.71
CA LYS A 156 -23.52 -7.10 6.48
C LYS A 156 -22.92 -8.21 7.35
N THR A 157 -21.76 -7.98 7.94
CA THR A 157 -21.04 -8.92 8.82
C THR A 157 -20.81 -8.37 10.22
N SER A 158 -21.16 -7.10 10.47
CA SER A 158 -20.96 -6.43 11.75
C SER A 158 -21.94 -5.27 11.98
N GLU A 159 -21.81 -4.62 13.13
CA GLU A 159 -22.54 -3.39 13.50
C GLU A 159 -21.84 -2.12 13.02
N ALA A 160 -20.68 -2.23 12.34
CA ALA A 160 -19.93 -1.08 11.88
C ALA A 160 -20.79 -0.24 10.89
N PRO A 161 -20.82 1.10 11.05
CA PRO A 161 -21.56 1.97 10.16
C PRO A 161 -20.82 2.15 8.83
N ILE A 162 -21.57 2.10 7.73
CA ILE A 162 -21.07 2.31 6.37
C ILE A 162 -21.76 3.54 5.80
N PHE A 163 -20.98 4.52 5.32
CA PHE A 163 -21.52 5.67 4.60
C PHE A 163 -22.16 5.22 3.27
N ASN A 164 -23.30 5.79 2.92
CA ASN A 164 -24.02 5.41 1.70
C ASN A 164 -23.27 5.77 0.42
N ASP A 165 -22.40 6.79 0.47
CA ASP A 165 -21.63 7.25 -0.70
C ASP A 165 -20.32 6.49 -0.93
N ALA A 166 -19.97 5.52 -0.08
CA ALA A 166 -18.82 4.66 -0.30
C ALA A 166 -19.06 3.76 -1.52
N TYR A 167 -18.20 3.85 -2.55
CA TYR A 167 -18.34 3.04 -3.76
C TYR A 167 -17.83 1.61 -3.57
N MET A 168 -16.94 1.40 -2.59
CA MET A 168 -16.40 0.09 -2.24
C MET A 168 -16.16 -0.01 -0.74
N VAL A 169 -16.45 -1.17 -0.16
CA VAL A 169 -16.30 -1.45 1.28
C VAL A 169 -15.72 -2.83 1.49
N TYR A 170 -14.68 -2.92 2.32
CA TYR A 170 -14.27 -4.18 2.95
C TYR A 170 -14.86 -4.26 4.33
N GLU A 171 -15.66 -5.28 4.59
CA GLU A 171 -16.10 -5.61 5.94
C GLU A 171 -15.17 -6.66 6.52
N ALA A 172 -14.47 -6.31 7.59
CA ALA A 172 -13.37 -7.10 8.11
C ALA A 172 -13.49 -7.32 9.62
N ARG A 173 -12.88 -8.41 10.08
CA ARG A 173 -12.81 -8.81 11.48
C ARG A 173 -11.37 -8.97 11.89
N LEU A 174 -11.01 -8.61 13.13
CA LEU A 174 -9.71 -8.94 13.69
C LEU A 174 -9.42 -10.43 13.48
N VAL A 175 -8.22 -10.72 12.98
CA VAL A 175 -7.76 -12.10 12.76
C VAL A 175 -7.81 -12.89 14.08
N SER A 176 -7.89 -14.21 13.98
CA SER A 176 -7.79 -15.11 15.13
C SER A 176 -6.64 -16.08 14.93
N ALA A 177 -6.06 -16.55 16.02
CA ALA A 177 -4.98 -17.54 15.99
C ALA A 177 -5.34 -18.73 15.11
N SER A 178 -4.47 -19.04 14.16
CA SER A 178 -4.69 -20.04 13.13
C SER A 178 -3.37 -20.70 12.72
N LYS A 179 -3.39 -21.49 11.64
CA LYS A 179 -2.22 -22.14 11.06
C LYS A 179 -2.10 -21.81 9.59
N ASP A 180 -0.87 -21.71 9.10
CA ASP A 180 -0.59 -21.60 7.67
C ASP A 180 -0.70 -22.97 6.95
N PHE A 181 -0.44 -22.97 5.64
CA PHE A 181 -0.46 -24.17 4.79
C PHE A 181 0.53 -25.26 5.21
N SER A 182 1.55 -24.92 6.02
CA SER A 182 2.51 -25.87 6.59
C SER A 182 2.13 -26.33 8.01
N GLY A 183 1.01 -25.85 8.55
CA GLY A 183 0.57 -26.12 9.91
C GLY A 183 1.26 -25.27 10.99
N ALA A 184 2.09 -24.28 10.59
CA ALA A 184 2.77 -23.39 11.52
C ALA A 184 1.82 -22.31 12.05
N PRO A 185 1.94 -21.90 13.32
CA PRO A 185 1.05 -20.89 13.91
C PRO A 185 1.19 -19.53 13.21
N ILE A 186 0.06 -18.85 13.06
CA ILE A 186 -0.06 -17.49 12.54
C ILE A 186 -1.11 -16.73 13.35
N TYR A 187 -1.00 -15.40 13.37
CA TYR A 187 -1.96 -14.51 14.04
C TYR A 187 -2.21 -14.84 15.51
N GLU A 188 -1.15 -15.20 16.25
CA GLU A 188 -1.22 -15.42 17.70
C GLU A 188 -1.83 -14.21 18.43
N GLU A 189 -1.54 -13.01 17.92
CA GLU A 189 -2.15 -11.75 18.32
C GLU A 189 -2.89 -11.11 17.14
N THR A 190 -3.89 -10.28 17.46
CA THR A 190 -4.70 -9.56 16.44
C THR A 190 -3.98 -8.35 15.83
N TYR A 191 -2.90 -7.92 16.48
CA TYR A 191 -2.06 -6.82 16.08
C TYR A 191 -0.61 -7.07 16.45
N THR A 192 0.26 -6.20 15.97
CA THR A 192 1.57 -6.02 16.57
C THR A 192 1.85 -4.55 16.84
N GLU A 193 2.77 -4.27 17.73
CA GLU A 193 3.11 -2.91 18.15
C GLU A 193 4.60 -2.67 17.94
N PHE A 194 4.93 -1.54 17.31
CA PHE A 194 6.31 -1.12 17.13
C PHE A 194 6.39 0.40 17.12
N GLY A 195 7.29 0.94 17.94
CA GLY A 195 7.47 2.38 18.11
C GLY A 195 6.15 3.07 18.50
N SER A 196 5.75 4.03 17.68
CA SER A 196 4.58 4.87 17.91
C SER A 196 3.25 4.30 17.42
N HIS A 197 3.23 3.09 16.83
CA HIS A 197 2.04 2.55 16.16
C HIS A 197 1.72 1.12 16.56
N ARG A 198 0.42 0.84 16.54
CA ARG A 198 -0.15 -0.50 16.58
C ARG A 198 -0.72 -0.85 15.21
N ILE A 199 -0.31 -1.99 14.67
CA ILE A 199 -0.63 -2.49 13.34
C ILE A 199 -1.59 -3.68 13.51
N TYR A 200 -2.87 -3.46 13.22
CA TYR A 200 -3.92 -4.48 13.29
C TYR A 200 -4.01 -5.27 11.99
N PHE A 201 -4.31 -6.55 12.12
CA PHE A 201 -4.59 -7.44 11.00
C PHE A 201 -6.08 -7.80 11.02
N LEU A 202 -6.77 -7.55 9.91
CA LEU A 202 -8.19 -7.86 9.77
C LEU A 202 -8.44 -8.77 8.57
N GLU A 203 -9.07 -9.91 8.80
CA GLU A 203 -9.57 -10.77 7.73
C GLU A 203 -10.84 -10.18 7.12
N ILE A 204 -10.83 -10.00 5.80
CA ILE A 204 -11.96 -9.45 5.07
C ILE A 204 -12.98 -10.57 4.87
N GLN A 205 -14.20 -10.36 5.37
CA GLN A 205 -15.30 -11.33 5.35
C GLN A 205 -16.32 -11.04 4.26
N ALA A 206 -16.45 -9.78 3.84
CA ALA A 206 -17.31 -9.39 2.72
C ALA A 206 -16.73 -8.19 1.97
N ILE A 207 -17.04 -8.12 0.67
CA ILE A 207 -16.78 -6.95 -0.18
C ILE A 207 -18.13 -6.42 -0.65
N GLN A 208 -18.37 -5.13 -0.45
CA GLN A 208 -19.44 -4.41 -1.14
C GLN A 208 -18.83 -3.57 -2.26
N LEU A 209 -19.43 -3.62 -3.44
CA LEU A 209 -19.08 -2.79 -4.57
C LEU A 209 -20.35 -2.15 -5.14
N ARG A 210 -20.31 -0.87 -5.48
CA ARG A 210 -21.46 -0.19 -6.08
C ARG A 210 -21.94 -0.92 -7.34
N GLU A 211 -23.25 -1.11 -7.44
CA GLU A 211 -23.89 -1.97 -8.45
C GLU A 211 -23.58 -1.54 -9.89
N ASP A 212 -23.49 -0.23 -10.15
CA ASP A 212 -23.12 0.32 -11.45
C ASP A 212 -21.68 -0.06 -11.84
N ILE A 213 -20.73 -0.08 -10.90
CA ILE A 213 -19.35 -0.52 -11.14
C ILE A 213 -19.34 -2.04 -11.38
N ALA A 214 -20.04 -2.81 -10.54
CA ALA A 214 -20.11 -4.27 -10.68
C ALA A 214 -20.67 -4.71 -12.04
N ARG A 215 -21.59 -3.93 -12.63
CA ARG A 215 -22.18 -4.18 -13.96
C ARG A 215 -21.45 -3.50 -15.12
N GLY A 216 -20.38 -2.74 -14.83
CA GLY A 216 -19.59 -2.03 -15.84
C GLY A 216 -20.22 -0.78 -16.43
N ALA A 217 -21.24 -0.22 -15.78
CA ALA A 217 -21.77 1.11 -16.11
C ALA A 217 -20.85 2.25 -15.61
N SER A 218 -20.00 1.97 -14.62
CA SER A 218 -18.92 2.83 -14.15
C SER A 218 -17.63 2.02 -13.97
N SER A 219 -16.49 2.69 -13.96
CA SER A 219 -15.17 2.08 -13.75
C SER A 219 -14.34 2.84 -12.72
N ILE A 220 -13.64 2.09 -11.87
CA ILE A 220 -12.58 2.57 -10.98
C ILE A 220 -11.29 2.69 -11.79
N HIS A 221 -10.64 3.84 -11.72
CA HIS A 221 -9.35 4.17 -12.29
C HIS A 221 -8.35 4.41 -11.16
N TRP A 222 -7.27 3.62 -11.13
CA TRP A 222 -6.23 3.72 -10.11
C TRP A 222 -4.86 3.82 -10.75
N ARG A 223 -4.10 4.82 -10.33
CA ARG A 223 -2.70 4.98 -10.72
C ARG A 223 -1.82 4.52 -9.56
N ALA A 224 -1.24 3.34 -9.68
CA ALA A 224 -0.44 2.74 -8.60
C ALA A 224 0.94 3.39 -8.42
N LEU A 225 1.46 4.09 -9.44
CA LEU A 225 2.76 4.73 -9.40
C LEU A 225 2.65 6.27 -9.40
N PRO A 226 3.51 6.99 -8.66
CA PRO A 226 3.64 8.45 -8.79
C PRO A 226 4.14 8.83 -10.19
N ARG A 227 3.83 10.06 -10.62
CA ARG A 227 4.47 10.70 -11.77
C ARG A 227 5.65 11.53 -11.29
N TRP A 228 6.73 11.46 -12.05
CA TRP A 228 7.94 12.27 -11.86
C TRP A 228 8.72 12.26 -13.17
N GLN A 229 9.39 13.37 -13.51
CA GLN A 229 10.14 13.49 -14.75
C GLN A 229 11.64 13.64 -14.45
N PRO A 230 12.47 12.62 -14.74
CA PRO A 230 13.92 12.75 -14.62
C PRO A 230 14.43 13.93 -15.46
N ARG A 231 15.32 14.75 -14.89
CA ARG A 231 16.01 15.83 -15.64
C ARG A 231 17.36 15.39 -16.18
N LYS A 232 17.88 14.28 -15.66
CA LYS A 232 19.11 13.64 -16.16
C LYS A 232 18.72 12.51 -17.11
N PRO A 233 19.46 12.32 -18.22
CA PRO A 233 19.18 11.23 -19.14
C PRO A 233 19.31 9.89 -18.42
N ASP A 234 18.31 9.03 -18.58
CA ASP A 234 18.41 7.64 -18.12
C ASP A 234 19.58 6.95 -18.82
N HIS A 235 20.30 6.09 -18.10
CA HIS A 235 21.28 5.22 -18.73
C HIS A 235 20.61 4.42 -19.85
N VAL A 236 21.20 4.48 -21.05
CA VAL A 236 20.66 3.89 -22.28
C VAL A 236 20.43 2.39 -22.09
N LEU A 237 19.24 1.92 -22.45
CA LEU A 237 18.86 0.51 -22.48
C LEU A 237 19.92 -0.32 -23.21
N ARG A 238 20.54 -1.27 -22.52
CA ARG A 238 21.05 -2.47 -23.20
C ARG A 238 19.89 -3.44 -23.28
N SER A 239 19.29 -3.58 -24.46
CA SER A 239 18.28 -4.60 -24.68
C SER A 239 18.92 -5.97 -24.47
N VAL A 240 18.70 -6.58 -23.32
CA VAL A 240 19.00 -7.99 -23.16
C VAL A 240 17.89 -8.72 -23.90
N ASN A 241 18.29 -9.44 -24.94
CA ASN A 241 17.39 -10.18 -25.81
C ASN A 241 16.85 -11.38 -25.02
N TRP A 242 15.89 -11.12 -24.13
CA TRP A 242 15.23 -12.16 -23.36
C TRP A 242 14.14 -12.77 -24.23
N ASP A 243 14.31 -14.06 -24.56
CA ASP A 243 13.36 -14.81 -25.37
C ASP A 243 12.07 -15.04 -24.58
N ALA A 244 11.17 -14.11 -24.79
CA ALA A 244 9.90 -14.06 -24.11
C ALA A 244 9.06 -15.35 -24.30
N ASN A 245 9.26 -16.12 -25.36
CA ASN A 245 8.35 -17.21 -25.69
C ASN A 245 8.71 -18.56 -25.05
N LYS A 246 9.73 -18.63 -24.18
CA LYS A 246 10.22 -19.93 -23.66
C LYS A 246 9.60 -20.43 -22.36
N ASP A 247 8.98 -19.58 -21.54
CA ASP A 247 8.53 -19.96 -20.20
C ASP A 247 7.07 -19.56 -19.92
N GLY A 248 6.16 -20.55 -19.88
CA GLY A 248 4.89 -20.58 -19.14
C GLY A 248 4.06 -19.29 -18.94
N TYR A 249 3.36 -19.22 -17.80
CA TYR A 249 2.55 -18.08 -17.38
C TYR A 249 3.42 -16.86 -17.02
N ARG A 250 2.92 -15.66 -17.37
CA ARG A 250 3.58 -14.39 -17.08
C ARG A 250 2.69 -13.45 -16.28
N LYS A 251 3.27 -12.88 -15.22
CA LYS A 251 2.67 -11.79 -14.46
C LYS A 251 2.78 -10.52 -15.30
N GLY A 252 1.65 -10.06 -15.84
CA GLY A 252 1.54 -8.72 -16.40
C GLY A 252 1.63 -7.65 -15.31
N TYR A 253 1.93 -6.42 -15.72
CA TYR A 253 1.89 -5.24 -14.85
C TYR A 253 1.52 -4.01 -15.67
N THR A 254 0.68 -3.16 -15.12
CA THR A 254 0.36 -1.82 -15.63
C THR A 254 0.30 -0.87 -14.43
N PRO A 255 0.87 0.35 -14.51
CA PRO A 255 0.72 1.36 -13.46
C PRO A 255 -0.68 1.97 -13.43
N ASN A 256 -1.43 1.88 -14.54
CA ASN A 256 -2.76 2.43 -14.71
C ASN A 256 -3.77 1.29 -14.78
N TYR A 257 -4.57 1.16 -13.72
CA TYR A 257 -5.53 0.10 -13.54
C TYR A 257 -6.95 0.62 -13.76
N VAL A 258 -7.76 -0.18 -14.46
CA VAL A 258 -9.17 0.11 -14.73
C VAL A 258 -10.02 -1.11 -14.39
N PHE A 259 -11.06 -0.92 -13.59
CA PHE A 259 -11.99 -1.98 -13.23
C PHE A 259 -13.46 -1.53 -13.27
N PRO A 260 -14.37 -2.27 -13.91
CA PRO A 260 -14.09 -3.42 -14.77
C PRO A 260 -13.42 -2.98 -16.09
N SER A 261 -12.68 -3.88 -16.71
CA SER A 261 -12.17 -3.75 -18.08
C SER A 261 -12.36 -5.08 -18.83
N PRO A 262 -12.27 -5.11 -20.17
CA PRO A 262 -12.51 -6.34 -20.95
C PRO A 262 -11.67 -7.55 -20.53
N ASN A 263 -10.51 -7.31 -19.92
CA ASN A 263 -9.58 -8.36 -19.47
C ASN A 263 -9.64 -8.62 -17.95
N THR A 264 -10.57 -8.00 -17.22
CA THR A 264 -10.79 -8.28 -15.79
C THR A 264 -11.91 -9.28 -15.60
N VAL A 265 -11.73 -10.21 -14.66
CA VAL A 265 -12.83 -11.06 -14.18
C VAL A 265 -13.94 -10.16 -13.61
N ALA A 266 -15.19 -10.42 -13.98
CA ALA A 266 -16.35 -9.71 -13.45
C ALA A 266 -16.44 -9.85 -11.93
N PHE A 267 -17.04 -8.89 -11.23
CA PHE A 267 -17.30 -9.04 -9.80
C PHE A 267 -18.52 -9.93 -9.57
N GLU A 268 -18.28 -11.23 -9.43
CA GLU A 268 -19.34 -12.16 -9.00
C GLU A 268 -19.76 -11.83 -7.57
N HIS A 269 -21.07 -11.68 -7.36
CA HIS A 269 -21.66 -11.29 -6.09
C HIS A 269 -22.85 -12.19 -5.77
N ASP A 270 -23.13 -12.33 -4.48
CA ASP A 270 -24.18 -13.21 -3.97
C ASP A 270 -25.57 -12.57 -4.11
N TYR A 271 -25.65 -11.25 -3.90
CA TYR A 271 -26.89 -10.48 -4.00
C TYR A 271 -26.60 -8.98 -4.16
N VAL A 272 -27.63 -8.21 -4.54
CA VAL A 272 -27.60 -6.75 -4.56
C VAL A 272 -28.52 -6.21 -3.47
N GLU A 273 -28.03 -5.25 -2.69
CA GLU A 273 -28.82 -4.58 -1.66
C GLU A 273 -28.33 -3.14 -1.46
N ASN A 274 -29.25 -2.18 -1.31
CA ASN A 274 -28.93 -0.76 -1.11
C ASN A 274 -27.97 -0.18 -2.18
N GLY A 275 -28.13 -0.61 -3.44
CA GLY A 275 -27.27 -0.18 -4.56
C GLY A 275 -25.85 -0.77 -4.56
N MET A 276 -25.61 -1.81 -3.74
CA MET A 276 -24.33 -2.50 -3.65
C MET A 276 -24.46 -3.96 -4.08
N ALA A 277 -23.60 -4.40 -4.99
CA ALA A 277 -23.29 -5.81 -5.18
C ALA A 277 -22.46 -6.29 -3.99
N VAL A 278 -22.91 -7.34 -3.31
CA VAL A 278 -22.29 -7.85 -2.08
C VAL A 278 -21.83 -9.29 -2.28
N VAL A 279 -20.60 -9.57 -1.86
CA VAL A 279 -20.05 -10.92 -1.83
C VAL A 279 -19.49 -11.25 -0.45
N ARG A 280 -19.77 -12.45 0.04
CA ARG A 280 -19.13 -13.01 1.24
C ARG A 280 -17.93 -13.84 0.81
N LEU A 281 -16.76 -13.54 1.38
CA LEU A 281 -15.59 -14.33 1.06
C LEU A 281 -15.69 -15.74 1.66
N PRO A 282 -15.21 -16.77 0.95
CA PRO A 282 -15.09 -18.11 1.51
C PRO A 282 -14.19 -18.11 2.75
N THR A 283 -14.47 -19.02 3.68
CA THR A 283 -13.69 -19.19 4.93
C THR A 283 -12.64 -20.29 4.82
N THR A 284 -12.71 -21.15 3.81
CA THR A 284 -11.70 -22.19 3.54
C THR A 284 -10.60 -21.65 2.64
N ALA A 285 -9.37 -22.13 2.83
CA ALA A 285 -8.23 -21.72 2.01
C ALA A 285 -8.46 -22.05 0.53
N GLU A 286 -9.01 -23.23 0.21
CA GLU A 286 -9.32 -23.65 -1.15
C GLU A 286 -10.36 -22.74 -1.79
N GLY A 287 -11.43 -22.40 -1.05
CA GLY A 287 -12.47 -21.51 -1.52
C GLY A 287 -11.95 -20.09 -1.77
N GLN A 288 -11.06 -19.60 -0.90
CA GLN A 288 -10.44 -18.28 -1.09
C GLN A 288 -9.52 -18.26 -2.32
N VAL A 289 -8.77 -19.33 -2.57
CA VAL A 289 -7.91 -19.48 -3.76
C VAL A 289 -8.73 -19.47 -5.05
N GLU A 290 -9.82 -20.24 -5.10
CA GLU A 290 -10.76 -20.24 -6.23
C GLU A 290 -11.36 -18.84 -6.41
N PHE A 291 -11.85 -18.22 -5.33
CA PHE A 291 -12.50 -16.93 -5.38
C PHE A 291 -11.60 -15.79 -5.89
N ASP A 292 -10.37 -15.69 -5.36
CA ASP A 292 -9.38 -14.69 -5.77
C ASP A 292 -8.93 -14.87 -7.23
N ASN A 293 -8.78 -16.11 -7.70
CA ASN A 293 -8.29 -16.36 -9.06
C ASN A 293 -9.37 -16.24 -10.13
N ASP A 294 -10.59 -16.70 -9.83
CA ASP A 294 -11.58 -17.05 -10.86
C ASP A 294 -12.89 -16.26 -10.75
N ARG A 295 -13.23 -15.67 -9.59
CA ARG A 295 -14.57 -15.10 -9.34
C ARG A 295 -14.61 -13.61 -9.02
N ALA A 296 -13.58 -13.06 -8.36
CA ALA A 296 -13.58 -11.66 -7.94
C ALA A 296 -12.16 -11.06 -7.88
N ARG A 297 -11.37 -11.34 -8.92
CA ARG A 297 -9.95 -10.98 -8.96
C ARG A 297 -9.66 -9.52 -8.64
N TRP A 298 -10.53 -8.59 -9.01
CA TRP A 298 -10.15 -7.17 -9.15
C TRP A 298 -10.51 -6.20 -8.02
N PRO A 299 -11.60 -6.32 -7.25
CA PRO A 299 -11.70 -5.58 -6.00
C PRO A 299 -10.57 -5.99 -5.04
N CYS A 300 -10.03 -7.21 -5.13
CA CYS A 300 -9.01 -7.71 -4.20
C CYS A 300 -7.59 -7.07 -4.30
N PHE A 301 -7.38 -6.07 -5.16
CA PHE A 301 -6.08 -5.39 -5.29
C PHE A 301 -6.14 -3.90 -4.98
N PHE A 302 -7.30 -3.37 -4.61
CA PHE A 302 -7.45 -1.94 -4.42
C PHE A 302 -7.42 -1.48 -2.98
N PRO A 303 -6.83 -0.31 -2.75
CA PRO A 303 -5.71 0.30 -3.48
C PRO A 303 -4.38 -0.35 -3.06
N SER A 304 -3.50 -0.64 -4.02
CA SER A 304 -2.15 -1.16 -3.78
C SER A 304 -1.08 -0.19 -4.25
N SER A 305 -0.05 -0.02 -3.44
CA SER A 305 1.23 0.61 -3.76
C SER A 305 2.29 -0.43 -4.12
N ALA A 306 3.33 -0.02 -4.85
CA ALA A 306 4.44 -0.89 -5.20
C ALA A 306 5.77 -0.32 -4.70
N GLY A 307 6.65 -1.19 -4.19
CA GLY A 307 8.05 -0.90 -3.90
C GLY A 307 8.98 -1.76 -4.76
N LEU A 308 10.14 -1.22 -5.13
CA LEU A 308 11.24 -1.99 -5.72
C LEU A 308 12.20 -2.39 -4.61
N ILE A 309 12.13 -3.66 -4.18
CA ILE A 309 12.90 -4.15 -3.05
C ILE A 309 14.22 -4.71 -3.54
N THR A 310 15.33 -4.13 -3.10
CA THR A 310 16.67 -4.64 -3.36
C THR A 310 17.29 -5.20 -2.09
N SER A 311 18.11 -6.23 -2.27
CA SER A 311 18.83 -6.89 -1.19
C SER A 311 20.09 -7.57 -1.71
N TRP A 312 21.06 -7.78 -0.82
CA TRP A 312 22.21 -8.62 -1.10
C TRP A 312 21.86 -10.09 -0.87
N GLY A 313 21.92 -10.89 -1.94
CA GLY A 313 21.81 -12.33 -1.86
C GLY A 313 23.10 -12.98 -1.40
N LYS A 314 23.14 -14.32 -1.51
CA LYS A 314 24.35 -15.10 -1.24
C LYS A 314 25.52 -14.59 -2.09
N ASP A 315 26.72 -14.60 -1.52
CA ASP A 315 27.96 -14.18 -2.18
C ASP A 315 27.91 -12.73 -2.72
N ASN A 316 27.13 -11.86 -2.06
CA ASN A 316 26.90 -10.46 -2.43
C ASN A 316 26.30 -10.28 -3.84
N VAL A 317 25.51 -11.25 -4.34
CA VAL A 317 24.80 -11.08 -5.61
C VAL A 317 23.61 -10.11 -5.41
N PRO A 318 23.50 -9.02 -6.19
CA PRO A 318 22.43 -8.04 -6.04
C PRO A 318 21.09 -8.61 -6.53
N ASN A 319 20.04 -8.44 -5.74
CA ASN A 319 18.69 -8.86 -6.09
C ASN A 319 17.73 -7.67 -6.23
N LEU A 320 16.69 -7.84 -7.03
CA LEU A 320 15.57 -6.91 -7.18
C LEU A 320 14.25 -7.68 -7.18
N MET A 321 13.27 -7.22 -6.41
CA MET A 321 11.92 -7.77 -6.40
C MET A 321 10.88 -6.63 -6.34
N PRO A 322 10.03 -6.47 -7.37
CA PRO A 322 8.83 -5.66 -7.25
C PRO A 322 7.89 -6.27 -6.21
N CYS A 323 7.45 -5.47 -5.24
CA CYS A 323 6.55 -5.86 -4.18
C CYS A 323 5.29 -4.98 -4.22
N GLY A 324 4.16 -5.53 -4.65
CA GLY A 324 2.86 -4.83 -4.71
C GLY A 324 2.12 -4.75 -3.37
N SER A 325 2.67 -5.36 -2.32
CA SER A 325 2.21 -5.21 -0.94
C SER A 325 3.34 -4.54 -0.17
N THR A 326 3.45 -3.22 -0.32
CA THR A 326 4.43 -2.39 0.40
C THR A 326 3.74 -1.12 0.84
N THR A 327 3.88 -0.74 2.11
CA THR A 327 3.23 0.44 2.68
C THR A 327 4.01 0.99 3.88
N VAL A 328 3.78 2.25 4.25
CA VAL A 328 4.31 2.82 5.49
C VAL A 328 3.40 2.40 6.65
N LEU A 329 3.99 1.84 7.71
CA LEU A 329 3.25 1.32 8.85
C LEU A 329 3.51 2.07 10.16
N VAL A 330 4.67 2.68 10.34
CA VAL A 330 5.00 3.37 11.61
C VAL A 330 5.61 4.72 11.29
N ARG A 331 5.19 5.79 11.99
CA ARG A 331 5.81 7.12 11.80
C ARG A 331 7.12 7.27 12.57
N SER A 332 7.16 6.83 13.82
CA SER A 332 8.35 6.99 14.69
C SER A 332 8.68 5.69 15.43
N PRO A 333 9.88 5.09 15.20
CA PRO A 333 10.74 5.40 14.05
C PRO A 333 10.00 5.09 12.73
N LEU A 334 10.38 5.73 11.63
CA LEU A 334 9.70 5.53 10.34
C LEU A 334 9.91 4.08 9.88
N CYS A 335 8.83 3.34 9.62
CA CYS A 335 8.93 1.96 9.16
C CYS A 335 8.11 1.70 7.89
N ILE A 336 8.73 0.98 6.95
CA ILE A 336 8.09 0.44 5.74
C ILE A 336 7.87 -1.06 5.95
N GLY A 337 6.63 -1.51 5.76
CA GLY A 337 6.29 -2.92 5.72
C GLY A 337 6.36 -3.45 4.30
N ILE A 338 7.07 -4.56 4.09
CA ILE A 338 7.02 -5.36 2.86
C ILE A 338 6.42 -6.73 3.18
N PHE A 339 5.56 -7.22 2.31
CA PHE A 339 4.86 -8.50 2.51
C PHE A 339 5.24 -9.46 1.39
N VAL A 340 6.04 -10.47 1.75
CA VAL A 340 6.73 -11.33 0.79
C VAL A 340 6.17 -12.74 0.84
N SER A 341 5.71 -13.24 -0.32
CA SER A 341 5.12 -14.58 -0.40
C SER A 341 6.15 -15.67 -0.12
N TYR A 342 5.82 -16.58 0.79
CA TYR A 342 6.64 -17.74 1.16
C TYR A 342 5.99 -19.09 0.84
N ALA A 343 4.69 -19.08 0.56
CA ALA A 343 3.92 -20.25 0.21
C ALA A 343 4.02 -20.54 -1.29
N ASP A 344 3.99 -21.83 -1.64
CA ASP A 344 3.94 -22.32 -3.02
C ASP A 344 2.51 -22.82 -3.30
N VAL A 345 1.59 -21.87 -3.50
CA VAL A 345 0.17 -22.17 -3.75
C VAL A 345 -0.07 -22.41 -5.24
N ASN A 346 0.48 -21.55 -6.09
CA ASN A 346 0.42 -21.65 -7.55
C ASN A 346 1.50 -20.76 -8.21
N GLU A 347 1.51 -20.66 -9.54
CA GLU A 347 2.44 -19.79 -10.30
C GLU A 347 2.36 -18.28 -9.92
N ARG A 348 1.24 -17.84 -9.35
CA ARG A 348 1.01 -16.46 -8.91
C ARG A 348 1.56 -16.21 -7.51
N TYR A 349 1.33 -17.15 -6.61
CA TYR A 349 1.72 -17.12 -5.21
C TYR A 349 2.77 -18.21 -4.97
N SER A 350 4.02 -17.82 -5.21
CA SER A 350 5.19 -18.68 -5.13
C SER A 350 6.21 -18.07 -4.17
N ARG A 351 7.01 -18.93 -3.55
CA ARG A 351 8.11 -18.53 -2.69
C ARG A 351 9.07 -17.59 -3.42
N ARG A 352 9.49 -16.51 -2.74
CA ARG A 352 10.44 -15.53 -3.29
C ARG A 352 11.85 -15.75 -2.76
N ALA A 353 12.85 -15.72 -3.64
CA ALA A 353 14.26 -15.82 -3.27
C ALA A 353 14.72 -14.69 -2.33
N THR A 354 14.07 -13.51 -2.42
CA THR A 354 14.28 -12.37 -1.53
C THR A 354 14.15 -12.74 -0.05
N LEU A 355 13.29 -13.70 0.31
CA LEU A 355 13.14 -14.16 1.70
C LEU A 355 14.49 -14.56 2.33
N ARG A 356 15.29 -15.36 1.61
CA ARG A 356 16.59 -15.82 2.10
C ARG A 356 17.54 -14.64 2.35
N ALA A 357 17.60 -13.72 1.40
CA ALA A 357 18.42 -12.52 1.53
C ALA A 357 18.04 -11.66 2.75
N LEU A 358 16.74 -11.50 3.01
CA LEU A 358 16.25 -10.74 4.16
C LEU A 358 16.51 -11.46 5.49
N ASP A 359 16.32 -12.78 5.53
CA ASP A 359 16.58 -13.60 6.71
C ASP A 359 18.08 -13.61 7.07
N ASP A 360 18.96 -13.66 6.07
CA ASP A 360 20.42 -13.71 6.26
C ASP A 360 21.01 -12.34 6.63
N THR A 361 20.54 -11.26 6.01
CA THR A 361 21.14 -9.92 6.17
C THR A 361 20.40 -9.03 7.17
N GLY A 362 19.10 -9.25 7.37
CA GLY A 362 18.23 -8.37 8.16
C GLY A 362 18.10 -6.95 7.58
N ARG A 363 18.37 -6.75 6.28
CA ARG A 363 18.43 -5.42 5.65
C ARG A 363 17.84 -5.46 4.23
N PHE A 364 17.28 -4.34 3.80
CA PHE A 364 16.85 -4.13 2.42
C PHE A 364 16.80 -2.65 2.07
N ALA A 365 16.73 -2.34 0.78
CA ALA A 365 16.34 -1.02 0.31
C ALA A 365 14.99 -1.09 -0.41
N CYS A 366 14.17 -0.05 -0.21
CA CYS A 366 12.88 0.11 -0.86
C CYS A 366 12.93 1.35 -1.77
N GLY A 367 13.06 1.11 -3.08
CA GLY A 367 12.97 2.14 -4.10
C GLY A 367 11.51 2.48 -4.43
N VAL A 368 11.22 3.76 -4.66
CA VAL A 368 9.89 4.23 -5.10
C VAL A 368 9.83 4.17 -6.64
N PRO A 369 9.11 3.20 -7.24
CA PRO A 369 8.86 3.21 -8.67
C PRO A 369 8.00 4.42 -9.08
N PHE A 370 8.10 4.85 -10.34
CA PHE A 370 7.30 5.93 -10.91
C PHE A 370 6.81 5.56 -12.32
N ASP A 371 5.79 6.26 -12.80
CA ASP A 371 5.12 6.03 -14.08
C ASP A 371 6.03 6.38 -15.26
N ASN A 372 6.86 5.40 -15.65
CA ASN A 372 7.88 5.50 -16.69
C ASN A 372 8.09 4.11 -17.33
N ASP A 373 8.20 4.07 -18.66
CA ASP A 373 8.29 2.81 -19.43
C ASP A 373 9.47 1.92 -19.00
N LYS A 374 10.65 2.51 -18.73
CA LYS A 374 11.83 1.77 -18.26
C LYS A 374 11.54 1.09 -16.92
N ILE A 375 10.92 1.80 -15.98
CA ILE A 375 10.55 1.26 -14.66
C ILE A 375 9.47 0.18 -14.79
N VAL A 376 8.47 0.39 -15.66
CA VAL A 376 7.39 -0.57 -15.90
C VAL A 376 7.93 -1.87 -16.51
N GLU A 377 8.83 -1.79 -17.48
CA GLU A 377 9.48 -2.98 -18.06
C GLU A 377 10.39 -3.69 -17.05
N ALA A 378 11.12 -2.94 -16.22
CA ALA A 378 11.91 -3.52 -15.13
C ALA A 378 11.03 -4.28 -14.12
N ILE A 379 9.86 -3.74 -13.76
CA ILE A 379 8.88 -4.42 -12.90
C ILE A 379 8.41 -5.72 -13.55
N LYS A 380 8.05 -5.70 -14.84
CA LYS A 380 7.63 -6.90 -15.58
C LYS A 380 8.74 -7.95 -15.59
N TYR A 381 9.97 -7.58 -15.88
CA TYR A 381 11.11 -8.49 -15.89
C TYR A 381 11.37 -9.08 -14.49
N ALA A 382 11.60 -8.22 -13.51
CA ALA A 382 12.02 -8.62 -12.18
C ALA A 382 10.91 -9.34 -11.37
N GLY A 383 9.63 -9.14 -11.73
CA GLY A 383 8.51 -9.86 -11.15
C GLY A 383 8.36 -11.31 -11.61
N ASN A 384 8.92 -11.64 -12.79
CA ASN A 384 8.80 -12.96 -13.44
C ASN A 384 10.07 -13.82 -13.35
N ILE A 385 11.24 -13.22 -13.07
CA ILE A 385 12.53 -13.93 -13.06
C ILE A 385 13.10 -13.95 -11.63
N SER A 386 13.54 -15.12 -11.13
CA SER A 386 14.24 -15.22 -9.85
C SER A 386 15.74 -14.94 -10.02
N ILE A 387 16.40 -14.42 -8.98
CA ILE A 387 17.87 -14.30 -8.93
C ILE A 387 18.58 -15.64 -9.15
N ASP A 388 17.97 -16.76 -8.73
CA ASP A 388 18.52 -18.10 -8.94
C ASP A 388 18.59 -18.49 -10.44
N LYS A 389 17.78 -17.84 -11.28
CA LYS A 389 17.79 -18.02 -12.75
C LYS A 389 18.65 -16.96 -13.45
N ASP A 390 18.84 -15.80 -12.83
CA ASP A 390 19.57 -14.68 -13.40
C ASP A 390 20.30 -13.90 -12.31
N ILE A 391 21.61 -14.13 -12.18
CA ILE A 391 22.45 -13.40 -11.22
C ILE A 391 22.66 -11.93 -11.59
N ASN A 392 22.40 -11.54 -12.85
CA ASN A 392 22.52 -10.17 -13.35
C ASN A 392 21.14 -9.49 -13.42
N LYS A 393 20.19 -9.93 -12.59
CA LYS A 393 18.78 -9.56 -12.65
C LYS A 393 18.52 -8.04 -12.69
N ILE A 394 19.26 -7.25 -11.91
CA ILE A 394 19.09 -5.79 -11.89
C ILE A 394 19.45 -5.21 -13.27
N HIS A 395 20.66 -5.50 -13.76
CA HIS A 395 21.11 -5.00 -15.06
C HIS A 395 20.24 -5.50 -16.22
N ASN A 396 19.87 -6.78 -16.21
CA ASN A 396 19.02 -7.38 -17.25
C ASN A 396 17.58 -6.85 -17.22
N SER A 397 17.11 -6.32 -16.08
CA SER A 397 15.84 -5.58 -16.01
C SER A 397 15.91 -4.18 -16.64
N GLY A 398 17.10 -3.74 -17.04
CA GLY A 398 17.37 -2.42 -17.60
C GLY A 398 17.68 -1.35 -16.55
N LEU A 399 17.72 -1.70 -15.26
CA LEU A 399 18.06 -0.77 -14.18
C LEU A 399 19.55 -0.84 -13.82
N GLU A 400 20.05 0.25 -13.26
CA GLU A 400 21.40 0.35 -12.71
C GLU A 400 21.35 0.50 -11.18
N TYR A 401 22.44 0.13 -10.52
CA TYR A 401 22.57 0.27 -9.08
C TYR A 401 23.96 0.76 -8.65
N GLU A 402 24.00 1.47 -7.53
CA GLU A 402 25.20 1.76 -6.76
C GLU A 402 25.34 0.74 -5.61
N GLU A 403 26.58 0.35 -5.30
CA GLU A 403 26.85 -0.45 -4.11
C GLU A 403 26.61 0.37 -2.83
N ASP A 404 26.03 -0.30 -1.83
CA ASP A 404 25.88 0.21 -0.47
C ASP A 404 25.90 -0.97 0.50
N GLU A 405 26.39 -0.75 1.71
CA GLU A 405 26.47 -1.78 2.75
C GLU A 405 25.09 -2.35 3.14
N TRP A 406 24.02 -1.54 3.03
CA TRP A 406 22.67 -1.97 3.39
C TRP A 406 22.02 -2.85 2.33
N ALA A 407 22.04 -2.40 1.08
CA ALA A 407 21.46 -3.08 -0.08
C ALA A 407 21.86 -2.34 -1.37
N PRO A 408 21.78 -2.98 -2.55
CA PRO A 408 21.96 -2.28 -3.83
C PRO A 408 21.01 -1.08 -3.97
N ILE A 409 21.53 0.12 -4.29
CA ILE A 409 20.71 1.32 -4.44
C ILE A 409 20.42 1.55 -5.92
N LEU A 410 19.15 1.46 -6.32
CA LEU A 410 18.74 1.75 -7.69
C LEU A 410 18.94 3.25 -7.99
N THR A 411 19.71 3.58 -9.03
CA THR A 411 19.98 4.98 -9.41
C THR A 411 18.87 5.58 -10.26
N ASP A 412 18.07 4.72 -10.90
CA ASP A 412 16.96 5.11 -11.76
C ASP A 412 15.72 5.58 -10.98
N VAL A 413 15.61 5.30 -9.67
CA VAL A 413 14.44 5.70 -8.87
C VAL A 413 14.65 7.03 -8.13
N PRO A 414 13.60 7.86 -7.98
CA PRO A 414 13.69 9.18 -7.35
C PRO A 414 13.94 9.13 -5.84
N VAL A 415 13.46 8.10 -5.14
CA VAL A 415 13.54 7.96 -3.68
C VAL A 415 13.87 6.52 -3.34
N THR A 416 14.81 6.32 -2.41
CA THR A 416 15.14 5.01 -1.85
C THR A 416 15.23 5.08 -0.33
N PHE A 417 14.53 4.19 0.36
CA PHE A 417 14.57 4.03 1.81
C PHE A 417 15.49 2.86 2.16
N MET A 418 16.53 3.09 2.97
CA MET A 418 17.38 2.03 3.52
C MET A 418 16.73 1.52 4.81
N CYS A 419 16.50 0.21 4.89
CA CYS A 419 15.69 -0.39 5.94
C CYS A 419 16.45 -1.47 6.70
N LYS A 420 16.37 -1.41 8.04
CA LYS A 420 16.74 -2.47 8.98
C LYS A 420 15.50 -3.28 9.33
N VAL A 421 15.52 -4.58 9.13
CA VAL A 421 14.44 -5.46 9.61
C VAL A 421 14.45 -5.44 11.14
N VAL A 422 13.36 -4.95 11.73
CA VAL A 422 13.16 -4.88 13.19
C VAL A 422 12.14 -5.89 13.68
N GLN A 423 11.29 -6.38 12.78
CA GLN A 423 10.30 -7.38 13.10
C GLN A 423 9.91 -8.22 11.88
N THR A 424 9.65 -9.51 12.12
CA THR A 424 9.21 -10.46 11.10
C THR A 424 7.97 -11.20 11.61
N LEU A 425 6.88 -11.23 10.84
CA LEU A 425 5.64 -11.95 11.19
C LEU A 425 5.15 -12.83 10.05
N ARG A 426 4.72 -14.05 10.34
CA ARG A 426 4.06 -14.94 9.38
C ARG A 426 2.56 -14.67 9.37
N LEU A 427 2.02 -14.36 8.20
CA LEU A 427 0.63 -13.95 8.00
C LEU A 427 -0.18 -14.97 7.17
N GLY A 428 0.29 -16.20 6.99
CA GLY A 428 -0.42 -17.25 6.25
C GLY A 428 0.24 -17.65 4.93
N THR A 429 0.30 -16.76 3.95
CA THR A 429 1.08 -16.99 2.70
C THR A 429 2.19 -15.99 2.48
N HIS A 430 2.18 -14.91 3.27
CA HIS A 430 3.15 -13.84 3.25
C HIS A 430 3.85 -13.71 4.60
N ILE A 431 5.12 -13.32 4.54
CA ILE A 431 5.87 -12.85 5.71
C ILE A 431 5.88 -11.32 5.64
N MET A 432 5.49 -10.66 6.71
CA MET A 432 5.77 -9.25 6.93
C MET A 432 7.21 -9.11 7.38
N TYR A 433 7.98 -8.28 6.69
CA TYR A 433 9.21 -7.69 7.22
C TYR A 433 8.95 -6.22 7.49
N LEU A 434 8.99 -5.82 8.76
CA LEU A 434 8.91 -4.42 9.16
C LEU A 434 10.32 -3.84 9.14
N GLY A 435 10.57 -2.92 8.21
CA GLY A 435 11.86 -2.27 8.03
C GLY A 435 11.86 -0.87 8.65
N GLU A 436 12.63 -0.68 9.73
CA GLU A 436 12.96 0.65 10.26
C GLU A 436 13.87 1.36 9.25
N VAL A 437 13.42 2.53 8.78
CA VAL A 437 14.17 3.34 7.84
C VAL A 437 15.33 4.02 8.57
N VAL A 438 16.56 3.65 8.23
CA VAL A 438 17.78 4.21 8.83
C VAL A 438 18.31 5.42 8.08
N SER A 439 18.09 5.46 6.76
CA SER A 439 18.43 6.59 5.90
C SER A 439 17.56 6.61 4.64
N ILE A 440 17.49 7.77 4.01
CA ILE A 440 16.76 7.98 2.76
C ILE A 440 17.71 8.65 1.77
N ARG A 441 17.78 8.11 0.56
CA ARG A 441 18.42 8.75 -0.59
C ARG A 441 17.33 9.30 -1.51
N ILE A 442 17.49 10.54 -1.97
CA ILE A 442 16.72 11.09 -3.07
C ILE A 442 17.64 11.55 -4.19
N ARG A 443 17.21 11.44 -5.44
CA ARG A 443 17.94 12.04 -6.56
C ARG A 443 17.93 13.56 -6.42
N ASP A 444 19.00 14.21 -6.88
CA ASP A 444 19.13 15.67 -6.79
C ASP A 444 18.19 16.43 -7.74
N ASP A 445 17.63 15.76 -8.75
CA ASP A 445 16.57 16.27 -9.61
C ASP A 445 15.16 16.10 -9.01
N VAL A 446 15.04 15.61 -7.78
CA VAL A 446 13.80 15.65 -6.99
C VAL A 446 13.79 16.93 -6.15
N THR A 447 13.13 17.97 -6.66
CA THR A 447 13.10 19.32 -6.04
C THR A 447 11.67 19.83 -5.92
N LYS A 448 11.47 21.00 -5.32
CA LYS A 448 10.16 21.65 -5.25
C LYS A 448 9.59 21.97 -6.64
N GLU A 449 10.46 22.30 -7.61
CA GLU A 449 10.09 22.55 -9.01
C GLU A 449 10.09 21.29 -9.88
N ASN A 450 10.49 20.14 -9.34
CA ASN A 450 10.36 18.84 -9.99
C ASN A 450 9.88 17.76 -9.01
N PRO A 451 8.68 17.93 -8.42
CA PRO A 451 8.20 17.05 -7.39
C PRO A 451 7.70 15.73 -7.99
N LEU A 452 7.71 14.67 -7.18
CA LEU A 452 6.82 13.55 -7.41
C LEU A 452 5.38 14.01 -7.17
N SER A 453 4.45 13.56 -8.01
CA SER A 453 3.03 13.84 -7.89
C SER A 453 2.21 12.55 -7.91
N TRP A 454 1.23 12.44 -7.02
CA TRP A 454 0.43 11.22 -6.90
C TRP A 454 -0.99 11.48 -6.38
N TRP A 455 -1.92 10.56 -6.68
CA TRP A 455 -3.31 10.65 -6.25
C TRP A 455 -3.57 9.56 -5.22
N PRO A 456 -3.85 9.92 -3.95
CA PRO A 456 -4.07 8.93 -2.90
C PRO A 456 -5.46 8.28 -2.94
N PHE A 457 -6.34 8.75 -3.83
CA PHE A 457 -7.69 8.22 -4.03
C PHE A 457 -7.85 7.71 -5.47
N PRO A 458 -8.54 6.57 -5.68
CA PRO A 458 -9.00 6.18 -7.00
C PRO A 458 -10.05 7.15 -7.55
N ASP A 459 -10.12 7.23 -8.87
CA ASP A 459 -11.13 8.00 -9.61
C ASP A 459 -12.22 7.04 -10.12
N VAL A 460 -13.50 7.39 -9.99
CA VAL A 460 -14.61 6.58 -10.52
C VAL A 460 -15.28 7.35 -11.64
N ARG A 461 -15.38 6.72 -12.82
CA ARG A 461 -15.88 7.34 -14.04
C ARG A 461 -17.08 6.58 -14.58
N LYS A 462 -18.06 7.27 -15.17
CA LYS A 462 -19.13 6.60 -15.91
C LYS A 462 -18.62 6.12 -17.26
N ALA A 463 -19.20 5.04 -17.76
CA ALA A 463 -18.90 4.56 -19.11
C ALA A 463 -19.20 5.67 -20.14
N GLY A 464 -18.19 6.03 -20.94
CA GLY A 464 -18.28 7.10 -21.96
C GLY A 464 -17.71 8.45 -21.53
N ASP A 465 -17.34 8.64 -20.25
CA ASP A 465 -16.63 9.84 -19.80
C ASP A 465 -15.15 9.78 -20.25
N HIS A 466 -14.84 10.39 -21.39
CA HIS A 466 -13.46 10.65 -21.81
C HIS A 466 -12.96 11.94 -21.16
N VAL A 467 -12.01 11.84 -20.24
CA VAL A 467 -11.17 12.98 -19.84
C VAL A 467 -9.99 13.00 -20.81
N LEU A 468 -9.80 14.10 -21.52
CA LEU A 468 -8.65 14.34 -22.40
C LEU A 468 -7.36 14.09 -21.60
N ASP A 469 -6.50 13.21 -22.12
CA ASP A 469 -5.27 12.69 -21.49
C ASP A 469 -4.29 13.77 -21.01
#